data_AF-A0A9N9HH24-F1
#
_entry.id   AF-A0A9N9HH24-F1
#
_cell.length_a   1.000
_cell.length_b   1.000
_cell.length_c   1.000
_cell.angle_alpha   90.00
_cell.angle_beta   90.00
_cell.angle_gamma   90.00
#
_symmetry.space_group_name_H-M   'P 1'
#
loop_
_entity.id
_entity.type
_entity.pdbx_description
1 polymer ?
#
loop_
_entity_poly.entity_id
_entity_poly.type
_entity_poly.pdbx_seq_one_letter_code
_entity_poly.pdbx_strand_id
1 'polypeptide(L)'
;GSSYAPTIGIVICLSCNELVYTGKKFKTMENHWKSACTGNKYCELKYGDFLKIKHKPESDCTFDDMRALHYYELWIANAIKKLKRARKAGVVRQKK
;
A
#
# COMPACT_ATOMS: atom_id res chain seq x y z
N GLY A 1 -9.47 10.45 -16.92
CA GLY A 1 -10.39 10.86 -15.85
C GLY A 1 -9.66 11.76 -14.89
N SER A 2 -10.07 13.03 -14.81
CA SER A 2 -9.47 14.05 -13.95
C SER A 2 -9.78 13.78 -12.48
N SER A 3 -8.75 13.62 -11.65
CA SER A 3 -8.89 13.52 -10.19
C SER A 3 -9.22 14.89 -9.60
N TYR A 4 -10.39 15.04 -8.99
CA TYR A 4 -10.75 16.21 -8.21
C TYR A 4 -10.05 16.13 -6.85
N ALA A 5 -9.04 16.98 -6.63
CA ALA A 5 -8.43 17.18 -5.33
C ALA A 5 -8.94 18.51 -4.76
N PRO A 6 -9.84 18.52 -3.76
CA PRO A 6 -10.29 19.76 -3.14
C PRO A 6 -9.11 20.42 -2.41
N THR A 7 -9.13 21.76 -2.34
CA THR A 7 -8.15 22.69 -1.74
C THR A 7 -7.70 22.36 -0.30
N ILE A 8 -8.34 21.38 0.34
CA ILE A 8 -8.15 20.93 1.73
C ILE A 8 -7.14 19.76 1.81
N GLY A 9 -6.73 19.18 0.67
CA GLY A 9 -5.78 18.06 0.66
C GLY A 9 -6.37 16.81 1.32
N ILE A 10 -7.53 16.37 0.83
CA ILE A 10 -8.15 15.11 1.21
C ILE A 10 -8.33 14.30 -0.07
N VAL A 11 -7.92 13.03 -0.06
CA VAL A 11 -8.05 12.10 -1.18
C VAL A 11 -8.71 10.81 -0.70
N ILE A 12 -9.47 10.14 -1.55
CA ILE A 12 -10.06 8.85 -1.23
C ILE A 12 -9.06 7.76 -1.59
N CYS A 13 -8.73 6.88 -0.65
CA CYS A 13 -8.01 5.65 -0.95
C CYS A 13 -8.99 4.62 -1.52
N LEU A 14 -8.98 4.40 -2.83
CA LEU A 14 -9.84 3.38 -3.46
C LEU A 14 -9.50 1.93 -3.05
N SER A 15 -8.39 1.72 -2.33
CA SER A 15 -8.04 0.42 -1.76
C SER A 15 -9.01 0.01 -0.65
N CYS A 16 -9.28 0.94 0.26
CA CYS A 16 -10.07 0.72 1.48
C CYS A 16 -11.31 1.60 1.57
N ASN A 17 -11.57 2.44 0.56
CA ASN A 17 -12.60 3.46 0.53
C ASN A 17 -12.56 4.43 1.73
N GLU A 18 -11.37 4.68 2.29
CA GLU A 18 -11.17 5.63 3.38
C GLU A 18 -10.73 7.01 2.87
N LEU A 19 -11.15 8.08 3.56
CA LEU A 19 -10.65 9.43 3.36
C LEU A 19 -9.24 9.57 3.96
N VAL A 20 -8.29 10.01 3.15
CA VAL A 20 -6.88 10.21 3.52
C VAL A 20 -6.56 11.70 3.43
N TYR A 21 -6.18 12.29 4.57
CA TYR A 21 -5.69 13.66 4.60
C TYR A 21 -4.24 13.74 4.11
N THR A 22 -4.03 14.43 3.00
CA THR A 22 -2.75 14.73 2.33
C THR A 22 -2.32 16.20 2.46
N GLY A 23 -3.15 17.07 3.06
CA GLY A 23 -2.97 18.53 3.10
C GLY A 23 -1.78 19.07 3.90
N LYS A 24 -0.88 18.23 4.43
CA LYS A 24 0.41 18.65 4.99
C LYS A 24 1.51 17.71 4.50
N LYS A 25 2.65 18.30 4.11
CA LYS A 25 3.91 17.78 3.51
C LYS A 25 4.47 16.39 3.92
N PHE A 26 3.77 15.59 4.73
CA PHE A 26 4.26 14.32 5.30
C PHE A 26 3.30 13.12 5.17
N LYS A 27 2.08 13.28 4.66
CA LYS A 27 1.16 12.14 4.45
C LYS A 27 0.80 11.99 2.99
N THR A 28 1.65 11.30 2.24
CA THR A 28 1.34 10.85 0.88
C THR A 28 0.37 9.66 0.93
N MET A 29 -0.34 9.39 -0.18
CA MET A 29 -1.14 8.18 -0.33
C MET A 29 -0.31 6.91 -0.07
N GLU A 30 0.97 6.92 -0.44
CA GLU A 30 1.91 5.83 -0.16
C GLU A 30 2.11 5.60 1.34
N ASN A 31 2.21 6.67 2.14
CA ASN A 31 2.31 6.53 3.59
C ASN A 31 1.05 5.88 4.17
N HIS A 32 -0.12 6.20 3.62
CA HIS A 32 -1.36 5.52 3.98
C HIS A 32 -1.29 4.03 3.57
N TRP A 33 -0.94 3.69 2.34
CA TRP A 33 -0.80 2.29 1.87
C TRP A 33 0.18 1.46 2.71
N LYS A 34 1.33 2.04 3.06
CA LYS A 34 2.39 1.39 3.86
C LYS A 34 1.99 1.14 5.31
N SER A 35 1.07 1.91 5.88
CA SER A 35 0.93 2.00 7.34
C SER A 35 -0.47 1.88 7.92
N ALA A 36 -1.49 2.28 7.17
CA ALA A 36 -2.85 2.46 7.66
C ALA A 36 -3.90 1.78 6.77
N CYS A 37 -3.63 1.64 5.48
CA CYS A 37 -4.57 1.06 4.53
C CYS A 37 -5.07 -0.31 5.00
N THR A 38 -6.40 -0.45 5.03
CA THR A 38 -7.12 -1.66 5.45
C THR A 38 -7.47 -2.56 4.27
N GLY A 39 -7.43 -2.04 3.05
CA GLY A 39 -7.79 -2.74 1.82
C GLY A 39 -6.59 -3.20 0.99
N ASN A 40 -6.82 -4.16 0.12
CA ASN A 40 -5.83 -4.76 -0.77
C ASN A 40 -6.06 -4.41 -2.26
N LYS A 41 -7.05 -3.57 -2.59
CA LYS A 41 -7.53 -3.38 -3.97
C LYS A 41 -6.54 -2.66 -4.88
N TYR A 42 -5.51 -1.98 -4.35
CA TYR A 42 -4.38 -1.48 -5.17
C TYR A 42 -3.31 -2.53 -5.49
N CYS A 43 -3.49 -3.74 -4.98
CA CYS A 43 -2.65 -4.90 -5.22
C CYS A 43 -3.48 -5.99 -5.92
N GLU A 44 -4.14 -5.66 -7.03
CA GLU A 44 -4.80 -6.65 -7.90
C GLU A 44 -3.78 -7.62 -8.54
N LEU A 45 -2.52 -7.23 -8.51
CA LEU A 45 -1.40 -8.04 -8.94
C LEU A 45 -1.35 -9.31 -8.09
N LYS A 46 -1.54 -10.46 -8.73
CA LYS A 46 -1.37 -11.76 -8.07
C LYS A 46 0.10 -12.00 -7.78
N TYR A 47 0.41 -12.80 -6.77
CA TYR A 47 1.80 -13.14 -6.43
C TYR A 47 2.59 -13.72 -7.61
N GLY A 48 1.95 -14.53 -8.45
CA GLY A 48 2.58 -15.07 -9.66
C GLY A 48 2.96 -13.97 -10.67
N ASP A 49 2.12 -12.97 -10.86
CA ASP A 49 2.38 -11.87 -11.79
C ASP A 49 3.40 -10.87 -11.22
N PHE A 50 3.40 -10.68 -9.89
CA PHE A 50 4.49 -10.01 -9.18
C PHE A 50 5.84 -10.66 -9.45
N LEU A 51 5.94 -11.99 -9.35
CA LEU A 51 7.19 -12.70 -9.61
C LEU A 51 7.62 -12.55 -11.07
N LYS A 52 6.69 -12.62 -12.03
CA LYS A 52 7.00 -12.39 -13.44
C LYS A 52 7.60 -11.01 -13.66
N ILE A 53 6.98 -9.97 -13.13
CA ILE A 53 7.47 -8.58 -13.24
C ILE A 53 8.85 -8.44 -12.57
N LYS A 54 9.00 -8.98 -11.36
CA LYS A 54 10.25 -8.89 -10.60
C LYS A 54 11.45 -9.56 -11.27
N HIS A 55 11.22 -10.60 -12.08
CA HIS A 55 12.28 -11.31 -12.81
C HIS A 55 12.46 -10.82 -14.25
N LYS A 56 11.65 -9.86 -14.73
CA LYS A 56 11.91 -9.24 -16.04
C LYS A 56 13.24 -8.47 -15.98
N PRO A 57 14.01 -8.44 -17.07
CA PRO A 57 15.14 -7.52 -17.18
C PRO A 57 14.62 -6.07 -17.18
N GLU A 58 15.42 -5.14 -16.65
CA GLU A 58 15.04 -3.71 -16.54
C GLU A 58 14.68 -3.10 -17.90
N SER A 59 15.31 -3.55 -18.99
CA SER A 59 15.00 -3.13 -20.37
C SER A 59 13.56 -3.41 -20.79
N ASP A 60 12.94 -4.44 -20.21
CA ASP A 60 11.61 -4.94 -20.60
C ASP A 60 10.55 -4.56 -19.55
N CYS A 61 10.96 -3.83 -18.50
CA CYS A 61 10.09 -3.38 -17.43
C CYS A 61 9.41 -2.08 -17.84
N THR A 62 8.09 -2.15 -18.00
CA THR A 62 7.30 -0.96 -18.34
C THR A 62 7.12 -0.03 -17.14
N PHE A 63 6.72 1.22 -17.37
CA PHE A 63 6.35 2.13 -16.28
C PHE A 63 5.21 1.55 -15.41
N ASP A 64 4.25 0.87 -16.02
CA ASP A 64 3.16 0.22 -15.31
C ASP A 64 3.65 -0.98 -14.48
N ASP A 65 4.61 -1.75 -14.98
CA ASP A 65 5.27 -2.83 -14.23
C ASP A 65 5.98 -2.28 -12.98
N MET A 66 6.77 -1.22 -13.11
CA MET A 66 7.45 -0.56 -11.99
C MET A 66 6.44 -0.04 -10.95
N ARG A 67 5.36 0.58 -11.42
CA ARG A 67 4.30 1.09 -10.54
C ARG A 67 3.59 -0.04 -9.80
N ALA A 68 3.28 -1.14 -10.49
CA ALA A 68 2.64 -2.31 -9.88
C ALA A 68 3.56 -2.98 -8.84
N LEU A 69 4.86 -3.09 -9.14
CA LEU A 69 5.86 -3.62 -8.21
C LEU A 69 5.93 -2.78 -6.94
N HIS A 70 6.07 -1.46 -7.07
CA HIS A 70 6.12 -0.52 -5.94
C HIS A 70 4.87 -0.62 -5.04
N TYR A 71 3.67 -0.67 -5.63
CA TYR A 71 2.44 -0.82 -4.84
C TYR A 71 2.35 -2.16 -4.12
N TYR A 72 2.80 -3.25 -4.76
CA TYR A 72 2.87 -4.57 -4.14
C TYR A 72 3.82 -4.59 -2.94
N GLU A 73 4.98 -3.93 -3.04
CA GLU A 73 5.94 -3.81 -1.96
C GLU A 73 5.40 -3.00 -0.76
N LEU A 74 4.70 -1.89 -1.03
CA LEU A 74 4.01 -1.12 0.02
C LEU A 74 2.97 -1.98 0.76
N TRP A 75 2.23 -2.81 0.01
CA TRP A 75 1.26 -3.74 0.59
C TRP A 75 1.92 -4.82 1.46
N ILE A 76 3.01 -5.46 1.00
CA ILE A 76 3.76 -6.42 1.81
C ILE A 76 4.26 -5.75 3.10
N ALA A 77 4.83 -4.55 3.00
CA ALA A 77 5.36 -3.83 4.16
C ALA A 77 4.27 -3.58 5.23
N ASN A 78 3.06 -3.18 4.79
CA ASN A 78 1.92 -3.01 5.67
C ASN A 78 1.46 -4.34 6.29
N ALA A 79 1.38 -5.42 5.50
CA ALA A 79 1.01 -6.75 5.98
C ALA A 79 1.99 -7.26 7.04
N ILE A 80 3.29 -7.16 6.80
CA ILE A 80 4.34 -7.50 7.78
C ILE A 80 4.18 -6.69 9.06
N LYS A 81 3.93 -5.38 8.95
CA LYS A 81 3.74 -4.51 10.11
C LYS A 81 2.52 -4.92 10.94
N LYS A 82 1.39 -5.24 10.29
CA LYS A 82 0.17 -5.75 10.94
C LYS A 82 0.44 -7.07 11.66
N LEU A 83 1.11 -8.02 11.01
CA LEU A 83 1.52 -9.28 11.63
C LEU A 83 2.42 -9.08 12.86
N LYS A 84 3.42 -8.19 12.77
CA LYS A 84 4.28 -7.85 13.92
C LYS A 84 3.49 -7.28 15.09
N ARG A 85 2.52 -6.39 14.83
CA ARG A 85 1.62 -5.84 15.87
C ARG A 85 0.74 -6.92 16.50
N ALA A 86 0.13 -7.78 15.68
CA ALA A 86 -0.69 -8.88 16.16
C ALA A 86 0.11 -9.86 17.05
N ARG A 87 1.33 -10.23 16.64
CA ARG A 87 2.22 -11.07 17.48
C ARG A 87 2.53 -10.41 18.82
N LYS A 88 2.88 -9.11 18.83
CA LYS A 88 3.11 -8.37 20.08
C LYS A 88 1.88 -8.37 20.99
N ALA A 89 0.69 -8.13 20.44
CA ALA A 89 -0.56 -8.15 21.20
C ALA A 89 -0.90 -9.55 21.74
N GLY A 90 -0.64 -10.61 20.96
CA GLY A 90 -0.80 -11.99 21.39
C GLY A 90 0.15 -12.37 22.54
N VAL A 91 1.42 -11.95 22.46
CA VAL A 91 2.40 -12.13 23.55
C VAL A 91 1.98 -11.38 24.82
N VAL A 92 1.43 -10.17 24.69
CA VAL A 92 0.91 -9.41 25.86
C VAL A 92 -0.32 -10.10 26.47
N ARG A 93 -1.18 -10.72 25.65
CA ARG A 93 -2.35 -11.47 26.14
C ARG A 93 -2.01 -12.80 26.81
N GLN A 94 -0.93 -13.47 26.43
CA GLN A 94 -0.47 -14.72 27.07
C GLN A 94 0.30 -14.48 28.38
N LYS A 95 0.69 -13.23 28.67
CA LYS A 95 1.39 -12.84 29.91
C LYS A 95 0.47 -12.21 30.97
N LYS A 96 -0.83 -12.14 30.70
CA LYS A 96 -1.88 -11.75 31.64
C LYS A 96 -2.61 -12.99 32.11
#